data_AF-A0A2G6QN10-F1
#
_entry.id   AF-A0A2G6QN10-F1
#
_cell.length_a   1.000
_cell.length_b   1.000
_cell.length_c   1.000
_cell.angle_alpha   90.00
_cell.angle_beta   90.00
_cell.angle_gamma   90.00
#
_symmetry.space_group_name_H-M   'P 1'
#
loop_
_entity.id
_entity.type
_entity.pdbx_description
1 polymer ?
#
loop_
_entity_poly.entity_id
_entity_poly.type
_entity_poly.pdbx_seq_one_letter_code
_entity_poly.pdbx_strand_id
1 'polypeptide(L)'
;MKNKSTVFFLFFILTITYAFFPESSDEDIETPTSESTIPVNENTKNAEPINSSDTNETPEEKVDNTFSSITKTGLIIAENNHWYYEKYNKQKLRILSVMHEGNKLIEKKEWKYSDNNLLKQKNIQNKYGTKKIFYDNNGNIIKTIMLDETGKTIYETSKTYDNNNRVIFINVLKNGIEKRKEIKYNTNGTKQKEINYKNGRQISLIEYHDKTKTVHLYDNGIEISSFTERINE
;
A
#
# COMPACT_ATOMS: atom_id res chain seq x y z
N MET A 1 28.59 18.24 -37.46
CA MET A 1 28.21 18.04 -36.04
C MET A 1 27.03 18.95 -35.71
N LYS A 2 26.13 18.46 -34.84
CA LYS A 2 24.96 19.14 -34.25
C LYS A 2 23.68 19.14 -35.09
N ASN A 3 22.79 18.20 -34.77
CA ASN A 3 21.51 18.49 -34.11
C ASN A 3 20.84 17.16 -33.75
N LYS A 4 21.16 16.65 -32.55
CA LYS A 4 20.46 15.56 -31.86
C LYS A 4 20.27 15.97 -30.41
N SER A 5 19.46 16.99 -30.13
CA SER A 5 19.15 17.40 -28.76
C SER A 5 17.82 18.14 -28.67
N THR A 6 16.75 17.51 -29.14
CA THR A 6 15.39 18.05 -28.95
C THR A 6 14.40 16.97 -28.53
N VAL A 7 14.71 15.69 -28.78
CA VAL A 7 13.84 14.56 -28.40
C VAL A 7 14.06 14.10 -26.95
N PHE A 8 15.20 14.41 -26.33
CA PHE A 8 15.51 13.98 -24.96
C PHE A 8 14.84 14.83 -23.87
N PHE A 9 14.41 16.06 -24.19
CA PHE A 9 13.79 16.97 -23.21
C PHE A 9 12.28 16.72 -23.04
N LEU A 10 11.61 16.20 -24.08
CA LEU A 10 10.18 15.89 -24.03
C LEU A 10 9.87 14.64 -23.17
N PHE A 11 10.76 13.63 -23.18
CA PHE A 11 10.58 12.42 -22.37
C PHE A 11 10.82 12.63 -20.86
N PHE A 12 11.60 13.65 -20.48
CA PHE A 12 11.86 13.96 -19.08
C PHE A 12 10.72 14.76 -18.43
N ILE A 13 9.89 15.44 -19.22
CA ILE A 13 8.76 16.24 -18.75
C ILE A 13 7.49 15.38 -18.58
N LEU A 14 7.32 14.35 -19.42
CA LEU A 14 6.15 13.46 -19.36
C LEU A 14 6.14 12.55 -18.11
N THR A 15 7.29 12.28 -17.51
CA THR A 15 7.38 11.49 -16.27
C THR A 15 7.06 12.32 -15.02
N ILE A 16 7.03 13.65 -15.10
CA ILE A 16 6.81 14.52 -13.94
C ILE A 16 5.35 14.53 -13.46
N THR A 17 4.39 14.16 -14.30
CA THR A 17 2.98 14.13 -13.89
C THR A 17 2.56 12.74 -13.39
N TYR A 18 3.00 11.66 -14.05
CA TYR A 18 2.64 10.29 -13.69
C TYR A 18 3.48 9.71 -12.53
N ALA A 19 4.75 10.10 -12.36
CA ALA A 19 5.61 9.54 -11.30
C ALA A 19 5.55 10.30 -9.96
N PHE A 20 4.78 11.40 -9.86
CA PHE A 20 4.90 12.35 -8.75
C PHE A 20 3.97 12.08 -7.56
N PHE A 21 2.84 11.43 -7.82
CA PHE A 21 1.93 10.91 -6.83
C PHE A 21 1.39 9.62 -7.43
N PRO A 22 1.85 8.42 -7.02
CA PRO A 22 1.14 7.22 -7.44
C PRO A 22 -0.33 7.41 -7.03
N GLU A 23 -1.23 7.34 -8.02
CA GLU A 23 -2.61 6.93 -7.79
C GLU A 23 -2.48 5.73 -6.84
N SER A 24 -3.09 5.78 -5.66
CA SER A 24 -2.90 4.73 -4.68
C SER A 24 -3.35 3.42 -5.31
N SER A 25 -2.40 2.58 -5.70
CA SER A 25 -2.58 1.15 -5.64
C SER A 25 -2.73 0.83 -4.15
N ASP A 26 -3.98 0.95 -3.70
CA ASP A 26 -4.43 0.16 -2.58
C ASP A 26 -4.18 -1.28 -2.98
N GLU A 27 -3.31 -1.92 -2.18
CA GLU A 27 -2.90 -3.33 -2.27
C GLU A 27 -2.08 -3.68 -3.52
N ASP A 28 -0.76 -3.82 -3.33
CA ASP A 28 0.03 -4.97 -3.76
C ASP A 28 1.52 -4.65 -3.57
N ILE A 29 2.04 -5.03 -2.40
CA ILE A 29 3.43 -5.49 -2.34
C ILE A 29 3.31 -7.00 -2.37
N GLU A 30 3.60 -7.57 -3.54
CA GLU A 30 3.70 -9.00 -3.79
C GLU A 30 4.40 -9.71 -2.61
N THR A 31 3.65 -10.51 -1.87
CA THR A 31 4.19 -11.66 -1.16
C THR A 31 4.13 -12.84 -2.11
N PRO A 32 5.18 -13.67 -2.25
CA PRO A 32 5.12 -14.85 -3.10
C PRO A 32 4.09 -15.82 -2.52
N THR A 33 2.96 -15.95 -3.23
CA THR A 33 1.95 -16.96 -2.97
C THR A 33 2.50 -18.30 -3.43
N SER A 34 2.91 -19.16 -2.50
CA SER A 34 2.96 -20.60 -2.74
C SER A 34 1.58 -21.17 -2.43
N GLU A 35 0.73 -21.26 -3.45
CA GLU A 35 -0.49 -22.07 -3.40
C GLU A 35 -0.10 -23.53 -3.19
N SER A 36 -0.44 -24.09 -2.03
CA SER A 36 -0.53 -25.53 -1.84
C SER A 36 -2.00 -25.90 -1.74
N THR A 37 -2.57 -26.33 -2.85
CA THR A 37 -3.88 -26.97 -2.91
C THR A 37 -3.82 -28.32 -2.18
N ILE A 38 -4.48 -28.43 -1.04
CA ILE A 38 -4.75 -29.73 -0.41
C ILE A 38 -6.08 -30.24 -0.96
N PRO A 39 -6.15 -31.43 -1.60
CA PRO A 39 -7.42 -32.05 -1.92
C PRO A 39 -8.02 -32.66 -0.64
N VAL A 40 -9.27 -32.31 -0.36
CA VAL A 40 -10.10 -32.98 0.67
C VAL A 40 -10.49 -34.35 0.12
N ASN A 41 -10.14 -35.42 0.82
CA ASN A 41 -10.73 -36.73 0.59
C ASN A 41 -11.32 -37.27 1.90
N GLU A 42 -12.65 -37.21 2.01
CA GLU A 42 -13.41 -38.01 2.95
C GLU A 42 -13.49 -39.44 2.42
N ASN A 43 -13.01 -40.44 3.17
CA ASN A 43 -13.78 -41.68 3.26
C ASN A 43 -13.44 -42.60 4.43
N THR A 44 -14.47 -43.32 4.86
CA THR A 44 -14.60 -44.09 6.08
C THR A 44 -14.50 -45.61 5.78
N LYS A 45 -13.99 -46.40 6.76
CA LYS A 45 -14.15 -47.87 6.97
C LYS A 45 -13.55 -48.84 5.94
N ASN A 46 -12.59 -49.69 6.35
CA ASN A 46 -12.81 -51.03 6.93
C ASN A 46 -11.45 -51.75 7.14
N ALA A 47 -11.37 -52.61 8.15
CA ALA A 47 -10.21 -53.47 8.42
C ALA A 47 -10.41 -54.87 7.81
N GLU A 48 -9.33 -55.47 7.27
CA GLU A 48 -8.83 -56.84 7.57
C GLU A 48 -7.50 -57.11 6.81
N PRO A 49 -6.68 -58.10 7.25
CA PRO A 49 -5.22 -58.07 7.09
C PRO A 49 -4.70 -58.89 5.90
N ILE A 50 -3.54 -58.49 5.34
CA ILE A 50 -2.72 -59.34 4.46
C ILE A 50 -1.24 -59.23 4.84
N ASN A 51 -0.62 -60.39 4.99
CA ASN A 51 0.77 -60.64 5.38
C ASN A 51 1.79 -60.26 4.30
N SER A 52 2.94 -59.75 4.77
CA SER A 52 4.32 -60.03 4.33
C SER A 52 4.73 -59.75 2.87
N SER A 53 5.58 -58.73 2.68
CA SER A 53 6.94 -58.92 2.14
C SER A 53 7.80 -57.69 2.37
N ASP A 54 8.99 -57.91 2.94
CA ASP A 54 10.08 -56.95 3.15
C ASP A 54 10.36 -56.06 1.94
N THR A 55 10.33 -54.75 2.17
CA THR A 55 11.26 -53.79 1.59
C THR A 55 11.35 -52.63 2.57
N ASN A 56 12.35 -52.69 3.46
CA ASN A 56 12.67 -51.62 4.41
C ASN A 56 13.22 -50.40 3.65
N GLU A 57 12.33 -49.64 3.03
CA GLU A 57 12.50 -48.19 2.94
C GLU A 57 11.47 -47.61 3.92
N THR A 58 11.92 -47.32 5.14
CA THR A 58 11.13 -46.51 6.06
C THR A 58 10.80 -45.22 5.31
N PRO A 59 9.52 -44.94 5.00
CA PRO A 59 9.17 -43.63 4.49
C PRO A 59 9.62 -42.66 5.56
N GLU A 60 10.52 -41.73 5.25
CA GLU A 60 10.79 -40.61 6.15
C GLU A 60 9.45 -39.95 6.43
N GLU A 61 8.89 -40.23 7.59
CA GLU A 61 7.64 -39.66 8.04
C GLU A 61 7.92 -38.16 8.11
N LYS A 62 7.36 -37.40 7.17
CA LYS A 62 7.43 -35.94 7.22
C LYS A 62 6.79 -35.52 8.53
N VAL A 63 7.63 -35.20 9.51
CA VAL A 63 7.18 -34.70 10.80
C VAL A 63 6.38 -33.43 10.52
N ASP A 64 5.09 -33.46 10.80
CA ASP A 64 4.25 -32.29 10.72
C ASP A 64 4.65 -31.33 11.83
N ASN A 65 5.48 -30.35 11.48
CA ASN A 65 5.95 -29.29 12.37
C ASN A 65 5.01 -28.09 12.38
N THR A 66 3.73 -28.31 12.09
CA THR A 66 2.70 -27.28 12.07
C THR A 66 1.95 -27.27 13.40
N PHE A 67 1.76 -26.07 13.94
CA PHE A 67 0.87 -25.81 15.05
C PHE A 67 -0.09 -24.69 14.67
N SER A 68 -1.38 -24.87 14.92
CA SER A 68 -2.35 -23.79 14.80
C SER A 68 -3.34 -23.82 15.95
N SER A 69 -3.76 -22.64 16.39
CA SER A 69 -4.75 -22.50 17.44
C SER A 69 -5.60 -21.26 17.23
N ILE A 70 -6.91 -21.43 17.32
CA ILE A 70 -7.90 -20.35 17.28
C ILE A 70 -8.52 -20.21 18.66
N THR A 71 -8.49 -19.01 19.20
CA THR A 71 -9.08 -18.66 20.49
C THR A 71 -10.08 -17.53 20.33
N LYS A 72 -10.88 -17.25 21.36
CA LYS A 72 -11.81 -16.11 21.36
C LYS A 72 -11.09 -14.76 21.19
N THR A 73 -9.79 -14.69 21.48
CA THR A 73 -9.02 -13.44 21.50
C THR A 73 -7.93 -13.38 20.43
N GLY A 74 -7.76 -14.41 19.61
CA GLY A 74 -6.61 -14.49 18.70
C GLY A 74 -6.48 -15.78 17.91
N LEU A 75 -5.57 -15.72 16.95
CA LEU A 75 -5.13 -16.84 16.10
C LEU A 75 -3.61 -16.97 16.25
N ILE A 76 -3.11 -18.19 16.40
CA ILE A 76 -1.68 -18.51 16.32
C ILE A 76 -1.50 -19.55 15.23
N ILE A 77 -0.51 -19.35 14.37
CA ILE A 77 -0.02 -20.34 13.41
C ILE A 77 1.49 -20.38 13.56
N ALA A 78 2.06 -21.57 13.67
CA ALA A 78 3.48 -21.81 13.63
C ALA A 78 3.75 -22.94 12.65
N GLU A 79 4.70 -22.73 11.76
CA GLU A 79 5.11 -23.74 10.80
C GLU A 79 6.62 -23.64 10.64
N ASN A 80 7.33 -24.72 10.99
CA ASN A 80 8.79 -24.75 11.00
C ASN A 80 9.37 -23.59 11.83
N ASN A 81 10.07 -22.66 11.18
CA ASN A 81 10.69 -21.50 11.81
C ASN A 81 9.82 -20.23 11.73
N HIS A 82 8.59 -20.30 11.22
CA HIS A 82 7.71 -19.16 11.06
C HIS A 82 6.64 -19.15 12.15
N TRP A 83 6.43 -18.00 12.77
CA TRP A 83 5.39 -17.80 13.77
C TRP A 83 4.55 -16.60 13.39
N TYR A 84 3.23 -16.79 13.39
CA TYR A 84 2.24 -15.77 13.13
C TYR A 84 1.22 -15.73 14.27
N TYR A 85 0.93 -14.53 14.75
CA TYR A 85 -0.03 -14.30 15.80
C TYR A 85 -0.92 -13.11 15.47
N GLU A 86 -2.24 -13.27 15.62
CA GLU A 86 -3.20 -12.18 15.61
C GLU A 86 -3.95 -12.07 16.93
N LYS A 87 -4.27 -10.84 17.32
CA LYS A 87 -5.11 -10.54 18.49
C LYS A 87 -6.32 -9.72 18.09
N TYR A 88 -7.45 -10.04 18.68
CA TYR A 88 -8.73 -9.34 18.52
C TYR A 88 -9.18 -8.69 19.83
N ASN A 89 -9.88 -7.56 19.75
CA ASN A 89 -10.56 -6.96 20.89
C ASN A 89 -11.91 -7.66 21.20
N LYS A 90 -12.64 -7.18 22.21
CA LYS A 90 -13.95 -7.75 22.60
C LYS A 90 -14.99 -7.66 21.47
N GLN A 91 -14.88 -6.65 20.62
CA GLN A 91 -15.71 -6.41 19.43
C GLN A 91 -15.26 -7.23 18.22
N LYS A 92 -14.31 -8.15 18.38
CA LYS A 92 -13.71 -8.98 17.31
C LYS A 92 -13.00 -8.17 16.21
N LEU A 93 -12.58 -6.94 16.52
CA LEU A 93 -11.72 -6.16 15.64
C LEU A 93 -10.26 -6.56 15.86
N ARG A 94 -9.52 -6.75 14.78
CA ARG A 94 -8.08 -7.04 14.82
C ARG A 94 -7.33 -5.84 15.41
N ILE A 95 -6.52 -6.07 16.44
CA ILE A 95 -5.74 -5.01 17.13
C ILE A 95 -4.23 -5.21 17.06
N LEU A 96 -3.76 -6.44 16.83
CA LEU A 96 -2.34 -6.77 16.71
C LEU A 96 -2.16 -7.94 15.74
N SER A 97 -1.09 -7.89 14.96
CA SER A 97 -0.59 -9.01 14.16
C SER A 97 0.93 -8.97 14.22
N VAL A 98 1.56 -10.13 14.42
CA VAL A 98 3.02 -10.26 14.53
C VAL A 98 3.45 -11.46 13.72
N MET A 99 4.51 -11.28 12.93
CA MET A 99 5.15 -12.34 12.15
C MET A 99 6.64 -12.41 12.50
N HIS A 100 7.10 -13.59 12.86
CA HIS A 100 8.49 -13.91 13.15
C HIS A 100 9.02 -15.00 12.23
N GLU A 101 10.32 -14.94 11.96
CA GLU A 101 11.11 -16.01 11.39
C GLU A 101 12.26 -16.29 12.37
N GLY A 102 12.19 -17.42 13.07
CA GLY A 102 13.00 -17.73 14.23
C GLY A 102 12.88 -16.63 15.29
N ASN A 103 14.02 -16.10 15.73
CA ASN A 103 14.08 -15.03 16.72
C ASN A 103 13.93 -13.62 16.12
N LYS A 104 13.65 -13.50 14.82
CA LYS A 104 13.60 -12.21 14.13
C LYS A 104 12.16 -11.77 13.88
N LEU A 105 11.83 -10.56 14.33
CA LEU A 105 10.58 -9.90 13.93
C LEU A 105 10.64 -9.54 12.44
N ILE A 106 9.74 -10.09 11.65
CA ILE A 106 9.58 -9.74 10.24
C ILE A 106 8.64 -8.55 10.10
N GLU A 107 7.48 -8.63 10.75
CA GLU A 107 6.50 -7.56 10.71
C GLU A 107 5.62 -7.54 11.97
N LYS A 108 5.31 -6.34 12.46
CA LYS A 108 4.30 -6.10 13.48
C LYS A 108 3.30 -5.07 12.95
N LYS A 109 2.01 -5.39 13.03
CA LYS A 109 0.91 -4.48 12.69
C LYS A 109 0.06 -4.21 13.92
N GLU A 110 -0.30 -2.95 14.15
CA GLU A 110 -1.21 -2.52 15.23
C GLU A 110 -2.32 -1.66 14.66
N TRP A 111 -3.55 -1.87 15.12
CA TRP A 111 -4.72 -1.12 14.69
C TRP A 111 -5.36 -0.42 15.90
N LYS A 112 -5.75 0.84 15.70
CA LYS A 112 -6.47 1.65 16.69
C LYS A 112 -7.79 2.11 16.09
N TYR A 113 -8.86 1.96 16.85
CA TYR A 113 -10.22 2.29 16.44
C TYR A 113 -10.78 3.42 17.30
N SER A 114 -11.79 4.13 16.80
CA SER A 114 -12.64 4.99 17.62
C SER A 114 -13.64 4.19 18.45
N ASP A 115 -14.38 4.86 19.32
CA ASP A 115 -15.44 4.25 20.14
C ASP A 115 -16.55 3.59 19.30
N ASN A 116 -16.78 4.12 18.09
CA ASN A 116 -17.72 3.56 17.11
C ASN A 116 -17.09 2.49 16.21
N ASN A 117 -15.98 1.87 16.63
CA ASN A 117 -15.28 0.81 15.90
C ASN A 117 -14.71 1.21 14.52
N LEU A 118 -14.60 2.51 14.21
CA LEU A 118 -13.99 2.97 12.95
C LEU A 118 -12.47 2.95 13.08
N LEU A 119 -11.77 2.40 12.09
CA LEU A 119 -10.31 2.40 12.08
C LEU A 119 -9.78 3.85 12.01
N LYS A 120 -8.85 4.20 12.90
CA LYS A 120 -8.24 5.53 12.98
C LYS A 120 -6.75 5.54 12.71
N GLN A 121 -6.07 4.46 13.08
CA GLN A 121 -4.64 4.34 12.85
C GLN A 121 -4.25 2.90 12.62
N LYS A 122 -3.35 2.67 11.65
CA LYS A 122 -2.63 1.41 11.45
C LYS A 122 -1.14 1.70 11.51
N ASN A 123 -0.43 1.03 12.40
CA ASN A 123 1.04 1.04 12.44
C ASN A 123 1.55 -0.27 11.86
N ILE A 124 2.61 -0.19 11.06
CA ILE A 124 3.31 -1.35 10.49
C ILE A 124 4.79 -1.14 10.79
N GLN A 125 5.42 -2.06 11.50
CA GLN A 125 6.83 -2.04 11.84
C GLN A 125 7.51 -3.27 11.23
N ASN A 126 8.64 -3.07 10.58
CA ASN A 126 9.49 -4.13 10.04
C ASN A 126 10.96 -3.68 10.10
N LYS A 127 11.85 -4.49 9.51
CA LYS A 127 13.30 -4.19 9.48
C LYS A 127 13.68 -2.87 8.78
N TYR A 128 12.79 -2.29 7.99
CA TYR A 128 13.03 -1.03 7.27
C TYR A 128 12.53 0.20 8.04
N GLY A 129 11.85 0.01 9.16
CA GLY A 129 11.32 1.08 10.00
C GLY A 129 9.82 0.94 10.25
N THR A 130 9.12 2.07 10.38
CA THR A 130 7.70 2.13 10.77
C THR A 130 6.86 2.95 9.79
N LYS A 131 5.78 2.37 9.27
CA LYS A 131 4.72 3.07 8.52
C LYS A 131 3.51 3.30 9.44
N LYS A 132 3.11 4.56 9.61
CA LYS A 132 1.88 4.96 10.32
C LYS A 132 0.87 5.47 9.30
N ILE A 133 -0.34 4.93 9.31
CA ILE A 133 -1.44 5.30 8.40
C ILE A 133 -2.61 5.79 9.24
N PHE A 134 -3.17 6.94 8.90
CA PHE A 134 -4.28 7.56 9.60
C PHE A 134 -5.48 7.69 8.69
N TYR A 135 -6.67 7.47 9.25
CA TYR A 135 -7.93 7.39 8.52
C TYR A 135 -8.95 8.41 9.06
N ASP A 136 -9.79 8.94 8.18
CA ASP A 136 -10.95 9.75 8.57
C ASP A 136 -12.14 8.88 9.04
N ASN A 137 -13.35 9.45 9.12
CA ASN A 137 -14.57 8.70 9.48
C ASN A 137 -15.13 7.86 8.33
N ASN A 138 -14.78 8.18 7.08
CA ASN A 138 -15.26 7.48 5.89
C ASN A 138 -14.31 6.34 5.48
N GLY A 139 -13.20 6.16 6.22
CA GLY A 139 -12.19 5.14 5.94
C GLY A 139 -11.12 5.60 4.96
N ASN A 140 -11.10 6.88 4.55
CA ASN A 140 -10.08 7.38 3.65
C ASN A 140 -8.75 7.59 4.37
N ILE A 141 -7.63 7.28 3.70
CA ILE A 141 -6.30 7.61 4.22
C ILE A 141 -6.09 9.13 4.14
N ILE A 142 -5.95 9.77 5.29
CA ILE A 142 -5.69 11.22 5.40
C ILE A 142 -4.24 11.55 5.69
N LYS A 143 -3.47 10.60 6.22
CA LYS A 143 -2.05 10.80 6.50
C LYS A 143 -1.29 9.47 6.46
N THR A 144 -0.10 9.48 5.87
CA THR A 144 0.87 8.39 6.00
C THR A 144 2.23 8.96 6.39
N ILE A 145 2.89 8.36 7.38
CA ILE A 145 4.23 8.72 7.83
C ILE A 145 5.10 7.46 7.74
N MET A 146 6.24 7.53 7.07
CA MET A 146 7.28 6.50 7.12
C MET A 146 8.46 7.02 7.93
N LEU A 147 8.84 6.25 8.93
CA LEU A 147 9.99 6.45 9.78
C LEU A 147 11.04 5.39 9.43
N ASP A 148 12.32 5.77 9.41
CA ASP A 148 13.41 4.80 9.37
C ASP A 148 13.57 4.06 10.72
N GLU A 149 14.55 3.17 10.81
CA GLU A 149 14.85 2.40 12.02
C GLU A 149 15.24 3.26 13.23
N THR A 150 15.73 4.48 13.00
CA THR A 150 16.11 5.43 14.07
C THR A 150 14.91 6.26 14.56
N GLY A 151 13.75 6.12 13.91
CA GLY A 151 12.54 6.88 14.19
C GLY A 151 12.45 8.23 13.46
N LYS A 152 13.37 8.52 12.52
CA LYS A 152 13.35 9.75 11.74
C LYS A 152 12.37 9.64 10.57
N THR A 153 11.58 10.68 10.33
CA THR A 153 10.67 10.74 9.18
C THR A 153 11.43 10.83 7.86
N ILE A 154 11.21 9.86 6.97
CA ILE A 154 11.77 9.82 5.62
C ILE A 154 10.74 10.16 4.54
N TYR A 155 9.46 10.00 4.86
CA TYR A 155 8.34 10.31 3.97
C TYR A 155 7.10 10.63 4.79
N GLU A 156 6.40 11.69 4.41
CA GLU A 156 5.08 12.04 4.94
C GLU A 156 4.17 12.42 3.79
N THR A 157 2.92 11.99 3.83
CA THR A 157 1.86 12.48 2.95
C THR A 157 0.61 12.79 3.76
N SER A 158 -0.10 13.84 3.35
CA SER A 158 -1.45 14.14 3.82
C SER A 158 -2.39 14.35 2.65
N LYS A 159 -3.66 13.95 2.82
CA LYS A 159 -4.74 14.12 1.85
C LYS A 159 -5.93 14.80 2.51
N THR A 160 -6.61 15.65 1.76
CA THR A 160 -7.92 16.21 2.15
C THR A 160 -8.93 15.84 1.09
N TYR A 161 -10.13 15.49 1.55
CA TYR A 161 -11.24 15.05 0.73
C TYR A 161 -12.40 16.04 0.80
N ASP A 162 -13.19 16.12 -0.26
CA ASP A 162 -14.46 16.83 -0.24
C ASP A 162 -15.60 15.95 0.31
N ASN A 163 -16.81 16.52 0.35
CA ASN A 163 -18.01 15.83 0.85
C ASN A 163 -18.41 14.59 0.02
N ASN A 164 -17.88 14.45 -1.20
CA ASN A 164 -18.11 13.31 -2.08
C ASN A 164 -16.96 12.28 -2.00
N ASN A 165 -16.10 12.37 -0.97
CA ASN A 165 -14.91 11.53 -0.79
C ASN A 165 -13.88 11.63 -1.92
N ARG A 166 -13.83 12.74 -2.66
CA ARG A 166 -12.83 12.96 -3.69
C ARG A 166 -11.66 13.75 -3.12
N VAL A 167 -10.43 13.37 -3.48
CA VAL A 167 -9.23 14.09 -3.06
C VAL A 167 -9.22 15.49 -3.69
N ILE A 168 -9.11 16.52 -2.85
CA ILE A 168 -8.98 17.93 -3.28
C ILE A 168 -7.61 18.51 -2.96
N PHE A 169 -6.84 17.87 -2.08
CA PHE A 169 -5.52 18.31 -1.69
C PHE A 169 -4.63 17.11 -1.36
N ILE A 170 -3.39 17.15 -1.83
CA ILE A 170 -2.33 16.22 -1.44
C ILE A 170 -1.09 17.03 -1.10
N ASN A 171 -0.48 16.74 0.05
CA ASN A 171 0.86 17.19 0.37
C ASN A 171 1.77 15.97 0.57
N VAL A 172 3.01 16.07 0.09
CA VAL A 172 4.05 15.06 0.25
C VAL A 172 5.34 15.76 0.66
N LEU A 173 5.92 15.33 1.77
CA LEU A 173 7.25 15.72 2.22
C LEU A 173 8.17 14.50 2.14
N LYS A 174 9.20 14.56 1.31
CA LYS A 174 10.21 13.50 1.18
C LYS A 174 11.59 14.12 1.09
N ASN A 175 12.49 13.70 1.98
CA ASN A 175 13.88 14.19 2.02
C ASN A 175 13.99 15.73 1.99
N GLY A 176 13.12 16.43 2.72
CA GLY A 176 13.08 17.90 2.77
C GLY A 176 12.47 18.59 1.53
N ILE A 177 12.00 17.84 0.54
CA ILE A 177 11.28 18.38 -0.63
C ILE A 177 9.78 18.26 -0.36
N GLU A 178 9.10 19.40 -0.34
CA GLU A 178 7.64 19.47 -0.29
C GLU A 178 7.08 19.48 -1.72
N LYS A 179 6.09 18.65 -1.98
CA LYS A 179 5.27 18.65 -3.18
C LYS A 179 3.82 18.72 -2.78
N ARG A 180 3.07 19.61 -3.42
CA ARG A 180 1.64 19.81 -3.16
C ARG A 180 0.86 19.73 -4.44
N LYS A 181 -0.33 19.12 -4.38
CA LYS A 181 -1.31 19.08 -5.46
C LYS A 181 -2.65 19.56 -4.93
N GLU A 182 -3.25 20.49 -5.64
CA GLU A 182 -4.63 20.94 -5.42
C GLU A 182 -5.49 20.50 -6.60
N ILE A 183 -6.64 19.89 -6.31
CA ILE A 183 -7.56 19.35 -7.32
C ILE A 183 -8.91 20.02 -7.15
N LYS A 184 -9.43 20.60 -8.22
CA LYS A 184 -10.78 21.16 -8.27
C LYS A 184 -11.63 20.35 -9.23
N TYR A 185 -12.85 20.06 -8.81
CA TYR A 185 -13.85 19.38 -9.63
C TYR A 185 -14.96 20.35 -10.04
N ASN A 186 -15.63 20.05 -11.16
CA ASN A 186 -16.85 20.72 -11.55
C ASN A 186 -18.07 20.15 -10.79
N THR A 187 -19.24 20.72 -11.08
CA THR A 187 -20.54 20.31 -10.50
C THR A 187 -20.92 18.87 -10.84
N ASN A 188 -20.41 18.35 -11.96
CA ASN A 188 -20.78 17.03 -12.49
C ASN A 188 -19.88 15.92 -11.95
N GLY A 189 -18.91 16.22 -11.09
CA GLY A 189 -18.03 15.20 -10.55
C GLY A 189 -16.63 15.19 -11.16
N THR A 190 -16.44 15.75 -12.35
CA THR A 190 -15.22 15.58 -13.15
C THR A 190 -14.16 16.62 -12.78
N LYS A 191 -12.87 16.26 -12.94
CA LYS A 191 -11.75 17.18 -12.67
C LYS A 191 -11.88 18.39 -13.58
N GLN A 192 -11.76 19.58 -13.00
CA GLN A 192 -11.71 20.86 -13.70
C GLN A 192 -10.26 21.35 -13.82
N LYS A 193 -9.50 21.31 -12.72
CA LYS A 193 -8.08 21.69 -12.73
C LYS A 193 -7.27 20.97 -11.67
N GLU A 194 -5.98 20.78 -11.95
CA GLU A 194 -4.95 20.41 -10.97
C GLU A 194 -3.86 21.48 -10.92
N ILE A 195 -3.44 21.90 -9.73
CA ILE A 195 -2.31 22.80 -9.54
C ILE A 195 -1.24 22.08 -8.75
N ASN A 196 -0.03 22.02 -9.28
CA ASN A 196 1.09 21.33 -8.64
C ASN A 196 2.15 22.34 -8.19
N TYR A 197 2.64 22.14 -6.97
CA TYR A 197 3.68 22.96 -6.36
C TYR A 197 4.87 22.11 -5.93
N LYS A 198 6.04 22.74 -5.92
CA LYS A 198 7.28 22.21 -5.33
C LYS A 198 7.90 23.28 -4.44
N ASN A 199 8.10 22.97 -3.16
CA ASN A 199 8.65 23.88 -2.15
C ASN A 199 7.95 25.26 -2.17
N GLY A 200 6.61 25.26 -2.19
CA GLY A 200 5.79 26.48 -2.22
C GLY A 200 5.67 27.19 -3.57
N ARG A 201 6.40 26.78 -4.61
CA ARG A 201 6.32 27.38 -5.96
C ARG A 201 5.45 26.56 -6.88
N GLN A 202 4.54 27.21 -7.60
CA GLN A 202 3.75 26.55 -8.64
C GLN A 202 4.69 26.09 -9.77
N ILE A 203 4.56 24.82 -10.17
CA ILE A 203 5.36 24.20 -11.23
C ILE A 203 4.49 23.76 -12.41
N SER A 204 3.19 23.52 -12.18
CA SER A 204 2.24 23.29 -13.27
C SER A 204 0.80 23.61 -12.89
N LEU A 205 0.02 23.91 -13.92
CA LEU A 205 -1.44 23.96 -13.91
C LEU A 205 -1.92 23.02 -15.02
N ILE A 206 -2.86 22.14 -14.71
CA ILE A 206 -3.53 21.28 -15.68
C ILE A 206 -4.99 21.69 -15.71
N GLU A 207 -5.48 22.10 -16.86
CA GLU A 207 -6.89 22.41 -17.09
C GLU A 207 -7.54 21.28 -17.88
N TYR A 208 -8.61 20.72 -17.34
CA TYR A 208 -9.32 19.60 -17.96
C TYR A 208 -10.50 20.11 -18.77
N HIS A 209 -10.60 19.60 -19.99
CA HIS A 209 -11.74 19.74 -20.89
C HIS A 209 -12.29 18.34 -21.19
N ASP A 210 -13.33 18.26 -22.00
CA ASP A 210 -14.07 17.00 -22.26
C ASP A 210 -13.14 15.84 -22.69
N LYS A 211 -12.40 16.00 -23.79
CA LYS A 211 -11.52 14.94 -24.35
C LYS A 211 -10.05 15.30 -24.34
N THR A 212 -9.71 16.43 -23.76
CA THR A 212 -8.36 16.99 -23.78
C THR A 212 -8.04 17.66 -22.45
N LYS A 213 -6.76 17.79 -22.15
CA LYS A 213 -6.28 18.65 -21.07
C LYS A 213 -5.18 19.56 -21.60
N THR A 214 -5.11 20.76 -21.05
CA THR A 214 -4.05 21.72 -21.31
C THR A 214 -3.11 21.74 -20.11
N VAL A 215 -1.82 21.54 -20.35
CA VAL A 215 -0.77 21.49 -19.33
C VAL A 215 0.10 22.72 -19.47
N HIS A 216 0.09 23.57 -18.46
CA HIS A 216 0.96 24.73 -18.32
C HIS A 216 2.11 24.40 -17.37
N LEU A 217 3.35 24.73 -17.77
CA LEU A 217 4.55 24.53 -16.98
C LEU A 217 5.15 25.87 -16.58
N TYR A 218 5.57 25.99 -15.32
CA TYR A 218 6.11 27.22 -14.77
C TYR A 218 7.53 27.03 -14.24
N ASP A 219 8.39 28.04 -14.48
CA ASP A 219 9.66 28.21 -13.77
C ASP A 219 9.69 29.61 -13.14
N ASN A 220 9.90 29.65 -11.82
CA ASN A 220 9.91 30.88 -11.02
C ASN A 220 8.71 31.82 -11.29
N GLY A 221 7.53 31.25 -11.50
CA GLY A 221 6.28 31.99 -11.74
C GLY A 221 6.05 32.42 -13.19
N ILE A 222 7.00 32.15 -14.10
CA ILE A 222 6.87 32.43 -15.53
C ILE A 222 6.44 31.15 -16.24
N GLU A 223 5.41 31.24 -17.09
CA GLU A 223 5.02 30.12 -17.94
C GLU A 223 6.09 29.87 -19.00
N ILE A 224 6.69 28.68 -19.00
CA ILE A 224 7.78 28.29 -19.92
C ILE A 224 7.30 27.39 -21.05
N SER A 225 6.13 26.76 -20.91
CA SER A 225 5.55 25.87 -21.91
C SER A 225 4.07 25.67 -21.63
N SER A 226 3.28 25.53 -22.69
CA SER A 226 1.90 25.05 -22.63
C SER A 226 1.62 24.13 -23.81
N PHE A 227 0.92 23.04 -23.56
CA PHE A 227 0.51 22.10 -24.60
C PHE A 227 -0.80 21.41 -24.24
N THR A 228 -1.55 21.00 -25.27
CA THR A 228 -2.79 20.26 -25.12
C THR A 228 -2.58 18.82 -25.56
N GLU A 229 -3.05 17.87 -24.76
CA GLU A 229 -3.04 16.45 -25.09
C GLU A 229 -4.41 15.82 -24.87
N ARG A 230 -4.70 14.73 -25.59
CA ARG A 230 -5.91 13.95 -25.37
C ARG A 230 -5.84 13.25 -24.02
N ILE A 231 -7.00 13.16 -23.37
CA ILE A 231 -7.14 12.32 -22.18
C ILE A 231 -7.32 10.89 -22.71
N ASN A 232 -6.34 10.02 -22.46
CA ASN A 232 -6.50 8.61 -22.78
C ASN A 232 -7.42 8.00 -21.71
N GLU A 233 -8.54 7.43 -22.16
CA GLU A 233 -9.44 6.59 -21.35
C GLU A 233 -8.79 5.24 -21.03
#